data_AF-A0A5S3RA00-F1
#
_entry.id   AF-A0A5S3RA00-F1
#
_cell.length_a   1.000
_cell.length_b   1.000
_cell.length_c   1.000
_cell.angle_alpha   90.00
_cell.angle_beta   90.00
_cell.angle_gamma   90.00
#
_symmetry.space_group_name_H-M   'P 1'
#
loop_
_entity.id
_entity.type
_entity.pdbx_description
1 polymer ?
#
loop_
_entity_poly.entity_id
_entity_poly.type
_entity_poly.pdbx_seq_one_letter_code
_entity_poly.pdbx_strand_id
1 'polypeptide(L)'
;MNISTGIAIASTLLISSLASASTTYSAYGSTELEARQAVLNWANGRAASITCSRLQMGAPWQCTGRLLSTGGTIVRVSAYGYSETNGAANAVAAWQSRTGSSRVPSVSCDYIGVGPGWQCTAWGRI
;
A
#
# COMPACT_ATOMS: atom_id res chain seq x y z
N MET A 1 24.07 17.97 50.25
CA MET A 1 22.91 18.57 49.53
C MET A 1 22.60 17.68 48.36
N ASN A 2 21.53 16.88 48.46
CA ASN A 2 21.04 16.00 47.40
C ASN A 2 20.01 16.79 46.59
N ILE A 3 20.27 17.03 45.31
CA ILE A 3 19.27 17.57 44.38
C ILE A 3 18.78 16.40 43.54
N SER A 4 17.64 15.85 43.96
CA SER A 4 16.86 14.91 43.16
C SER A 4 16.37 15.62 41.90
N THR A 5 16.97 15.30 40.76
CA THR A 5 16.47 15.72 39.45
C THR A 5 15.20 14.94 39.14
N GLY A 6 14.07 15.63 39.28
CA GLY A 6 12.75 15.12 38.95
C GLY A 6 12.68 14.66 37.50
N ILE A 7 12.27 13.41 37.32
CA ILE A 7 11.95 12.84 36.01
C ILE A 7 10.72 13.61 35.50
N ALA A 8 10.93 14.50 34.53
CA ALA A 8 9.84 15.11 33.78
C ALA A 8 9.23 14.02 32.89
N ILE A 9 8.16 13.41 33.37
CA ILE A 9 7.33 12.52 32.57
C ILE A 9 6.58 13.43 31.60
N ALA A 10 7.15 13.60 30.40
CA ALA A 10 6.46 14.30 29.32
C ALA A 10 5.24 13.45 28.94
N SER A 11 4.06 13.87 29.40
CA SER A 11 2.77 13.29 29.05
C SER A 11 2.64 13.26 27.52
N THR A 12 2.88 12.09 26.94
CA THR A 12 2.53 11.81 25.55
C THR A 12 1.01 11.86 25.47
N LEU A 13 0.51 12.98 24.95
CA LEU A 13 -0.87 13.12 24.50
C LEU A 13 -1.14 12.00 23.49
N LEU A 14 -1.70 10.90 23.98
CA LEU A 14 -2.35 9.86 23.19
C LEU A 14 -3.63 10.48 22.62
N ILE A 15 -3.46 11.30 21.59
CA ILE A 15 -4.56 11.70 20.72
C ILE A 15 -4.91 10.44 19.91
N SER A 16 -5.78 9.64 20.49
CA SER A 16 -6.52 8.57 19.84
C SER A 16 -7.61 9.22 18.96
N SER A 17 -7.17 10.02 17.99
CA SER A 17 -8.05 10.54 16.94
C SER A 17 -7.99 9.56 15.78
N LEU A 18 -9.14 8.92 15.53
CA LEU A 18 -9.56 8.23 14.31
C LEU A 18 -8.45 7.96 13.31
N ALA A 19 -8.12 6.69 13.11
CA ALA A 19 -7.34 6.21 11.98
C ALA A 19 -8.03 6.60 10.66
N SER A 20 -7.83 7.84 10.22
CA SER A 20 -7.83 8.16 8.81
C SER A 20 -6.84 7.18 8.18
N ALA A 21 -7.31 6.41 7.21
CA ALA A 21 -6.54 5.48 6.39
C ALA A 21 -5.49 6.22 5.54
N SER A 22 -4.66 7.01 6.19
CA SER A 22 -3.60 7.80 5.60
C SER A 22 -2.49 6.82 5.26
N THR A 23 -2.12 6.78 3.98
CA THR A 23 -0.96 6.03 3.52
C THR A 23 0.35 6.72 3.90
N THR A 24 0.28 7.89 4.52
CA THR A 24 1.42 8.71 4.95
C THR A 24 1.23 9.14 6.40
N TYR A 25 2.30 9.15 7.17
CA TYR A 25 2.34 9.59 8.56
C TYR A 25 3.64 10.33 8.86
N SER A 26 3.54 11.46 9.55
CA SER A 26 4.69 12.25 9.97
C SER A 26 4.81 12.20 11.48
N ALA A 27 5.99 11.85 11.97
CA ALA A 27 6.34 11.88 13.38
C ALA A 27 7.50 12.85 13.63
N TYR A 28 7.56 13.38 14.84
CA TYR A 28 8.56 14.34 15.28
C TYR A 28 9.22 13.82 16.55
N GLY A 29 10.52 14.09 16.72
CA GLY A 29 11.29 13.60 17.85
C GLY A 29 12.49 14.46 18.17
N SER A 30 13.01 14.30 19.40
CA SER A 30 14.25 14.92 19.85
C SER A 30 15.49 14.29 19.19
N THR A 31 15.35 13.06 18.70
CA THR A 31 16.35 12.34 17.91
C THR A 31 15.72 11.74 16.65
N GLU A 32 16.54 11.45 15.63
CA GLU A 32 16.08 10.75 14.42
C GLU A 32 15.46 9.40 14.80
N LEU A 33 16.11 8.66 15.71
CA LEU A 33 15.68 7.34 16.14
C LEU A 33 14.27 7.36 16.76
N GLU A 34 13.99 8.34 17.62
CA GLU A 34 12.70 8.51 18.27
C GLU A 34 11.59 8.77 17.24
N ALA A 35 11.80 9.72 16.33
CA ALA A 35 10.85 10.03 15.27
C ALA A 35 10.64 8.84 14.32
N ARG A 36 11.71 8.13 13.99
CA ARG A 36 11.67 6.94 13.13
C ARG A 36 10.91 5.78 13.77
N GLN A 37 11.09 5.56 15.08
CA GLN A 37 10.39 4.49 15.79
C GLN A 37 8.88 4.74 15.84
N ALA A 38 8.44 6.00 15.98
CA ALA A 38 7.02 6.35 15.91
C ALA A 38 6.42 6.02 14.53
N VAL A 39 7.16 6.27 13.44
CA VAL A 39 6.75 5.86 12.09
C VAL A 39 6.69 4.34 11.93
N LEU A 40 7.66 3.60 12.48
CA LEU A 40 7.66 2.14 12.43
C LEU A 40 6.49 1.53 13.23
N ASN A 41 6.19 2.10 14.39
CA ASN A 41 5.05 1.69 15.22
C ASN A 41 3.72 1.96 14.50
N TRP A 42 3.59 3.11 13.83
CA TRP A 42 2.44 3.40 12.96
C TRP A 42 2.33 2.40 11.79
N ALA A 43 3.46 2.06 11.16
CA ALA A 43 3.47 1.13 10.03
C ALA A 43 3.07 -0.30 10.44
N ASN A 44 3.22 -0.66 11.73
CA ASN A 44 2.75 -1.92 12.31
C ASN A 44 3.16 -3.15 11.47
N GLY A 45 4.46 -3.27 11.18
CA GLY A 45 5.03 -4.37 10.38
C GLY A 45 4.76 -4.31 8.87
N ARG A 46 4.03 -3.31 8.37
CA ARG A 46 3.80 -3.12 6.94
C ARG A 46 5.02 -2.44 6.30
N ALA A 47 5.28 -2.79 5.03
CA ALA A 47 6.33 -2.15 4.25
C ALA A 47 6.06 -0.64 4.13
N ALA A 48 7.02 0.19 4.53
CA ALA A 48 6.94 1.64 4.46
C ALA A 48 8.27 2.23 4.01
N SER A 49 8.20 3.24 3.14
CA SER A 49 9.32 4.15 2.89
C SER A 49 9.35 5.17 4.03
N ILE A 50 10.53 5.44 4.60
CA ILE A 50 10.69 6.40 5.69
C ILE A 50 11.77 7.40 5.29
N THR A 51 11.42 8.68 5.28
CA THR A 51 12.34 9.79 5.03
C THR A 51 12.43 10.65 6.28
N CYS A 52 13.62 10.86 6.81
CA CYS A 52 13.87 11.73 7.96
C CYS A 52 14.60 13.00 7.54
N SER A 53 14.26 14.11 8.17
CA SER A 53 14.84 15.43 7.89
C SER A 53 14.99 16.22 9.19
N ARG A 54 16.08 16.98 9.28
CA ARG A 54 16.33 17.86 10.42
C ARG A 54 15.55 19.16 10.22
N LEU A 55 14.77 19.57 11.21
CA LEU A 55 14.04 20.83 11.16
C LEU A 55 14.87 21.98 11.71
N GLN A 56 14.75 23.14 11.07
CA GLN A 56 15.41 24.37 11.53
C GLN A 56 14.65 25.06 12.68
N MET A 57 13.38 24.71 12.90
CA MET A 57 12.54 25.21 14.01
C MET A 57 11.65 24.08 14.56
N GLY A 58 11.53 23.96 15.89
CA GLY A 58 10.74 22.93 16.56
C GLY A 58 11.53 21.70 16.99
N ALA A 59 10.87 20.53 17.05
CA ALA A 59 11.55 19.26 17.31
C ALA A 59 12.65 19.04 16.25
N PRO A 60 13.87 18.64 16.65
CA PRO A 60 15.02 18.65 15.75
C PRO A 60 14.89 17.68 14.58
N TRP A 61 14.03 16.66 14.67
CA TRP A 61 13.83 15.67 13.63
C TRP A 61 12.36 15.48 13.28
N GLN A 62 12.08 15.44 11.98
CA GLN A 62 10.82 14.99 11.40
C GLN A 62 11.08 13.76 10.54
N CYS A 63 10.35 12.67 10.78
CA CYS A 63 10.34 11.50 9.93
C CYS A 63 8.95 11.30 9.32
N THR A 64 8.90 11.20 8.00
CA THR A 64 7.67 10.93 7.24
C THR A 64 7.73 9.50 6.71
N GLY A 65 6.81 8.67 7.18
CA GLY A 65 6.55 7.35 6.63
C GLY A 65 5.49 7.40 5.55
N ARG A 66 5.69 6.64 4.48
CA ARG A 66 4.68 6.34 3.48
C ARG A 66 4.58 4.83 3.34
N LEU A 67 3.41 4.27 3.66
CA LEU A 67 3.11 2.87 3.39
C LEU A 67 3.35 2.60 1.91
N LEU A 68 4.25 1.67 1.66
CA LEU A 68 4.37 1.10 0.35
C LEU A 68 3.13 0.24 0.21
N SER A 69 2.23 0.64 -0.69
CA SER A 69 1.26 -0.31 -1.19
C SER A 69 2.10 -1.47 -1.70
N THR A 70 2.08 -2.61 -1.01
CA THR A 70 2.48 -3.88 -1.60
C THR A 70 1.58 -4.01 -2.80
N GLY A 71 2.08 -3.53 -3.95
CA GLY A 71 1.28 -3.27 -5.13
C GLY A 71 0.40 -4.47 -5.35
N GLY A 72 -0.91 -4.21 -5.36
CA GLY A 72 -1.96 -5.22 -5.30
C GLY A 72 -1.61 -6.55 -5.96
N THR A 73 -2.03 -7.66 -5.36
CA THR A 73 -1.79 -9.00 -5.91
C THR A 73 -2.18 -9.00 -7.38
N ILE A 74 -1.24 -9.35 -8.26
CA ILE A 74 -1.54 -9.48 -9.69
C ILE A 74 -2.38 -10.74 -9.82
N VAL A 75 -3.65 -10.55 -10.16
CA VAL A 75 -4.55 -11.66 -10.49
C VAL A 75 -4.51 -11.85 -11.99
N ARG A 76 -4.27 -13.08 -12.45
CA ARG A 76 -4.32 -13.47 -13.87
C ARG A 76 -5.43 -14.50 -14.06
N VAL A 77 -6.25 -14.33 -15.10
CA VAL A 77 -7.35 -15.24 -15.45
C VAL A 77 -7.37 -15.44 -16.94
N SER A 78 -7.47 -16.69 -17.39
CA SER A 78 -7.64 -17.01 -18.80
C SER A 78 -9.08 -17.44 -19.08
N ALA A 79 -9.60 -17.03 -20.22
CA ALA A 79 -10.89 -17.44 -20.75
C ALA A 79 -10.78 -17.70 -22.25
N TYR A 80 -11.78 -18.37 -22.82
CA TYR A 80 -11.82 -18.72 -24.23
C TYR A 80 -13.00 -18.05 -24.93
N GLY A 81 -12.91 -17.86 -26.24
CA GLY A 81 -14.03 -17.36 -27.04
C GLY A 81 -13.84 -17.65 -28.53
N TYR A 82 -14.95 -17.68 -29.28
CA TYR A 82 -14.99 -18.02 -30.72
C TYR A 82 -14.39 -16.94 -31.64
N SER A 83 -14.08 -15.78 -31.08
CA SER A 83 -13.37 -14.67 -31.72
C SER A 83 -12.50 -13.95 -30.68
N GLU A 84 -11.49 -13.21 -31.12
CA GLU A 84 -10.62 -12.44 -30.23
C GLU A 84 -11.43 -11.49 -29.33
N THR A 85 -12.40 -10.78 -29.91
CA THR A 85 -13.28 -9.87 -29.16
C THR A 85 -14.12 -10.59 -28.11
N ASN A 86 -14.67 -11.76 -28.44
CA ASN A 86 -15.47 -12.54 -27.51
C ASN A 86 -14.60 -13.13 -26.38
N GLY A 87 -13.42 -13.66 -26.72
CA GLY A 87 -12.45 -14.18 -25.75
C GLY A 87 -11.96 -13.09 -24.79
N ALA A 88 -11.68 -11.89 -25.31
CA ALA A 88 -11.24 -10.76 -24.50
C ALA A 88 -12.32 -10.32 -23.51
N ALA A 89 -13.58 -10.19 -23.97
CA ALA A 89 -14.71 -9.87 -23.09
C ALA A 89 -14.90 -10.92 -21.98
N ASN A 90 -14.80 -12.21 -22.32
CA ASN A 90 -14.89 -13.30 -21.35
C ASN A 90 -13.75 -13.24 -20.31
N ALA A 91 -12.52 -12.95 -20.74
CA ALA A 91 -11.37 -12.85 -19.85
C ALA A 91 -11.50 -11.66 -18.89
N VAL A 92 -11.98 -10.51 -19.37
CA VAL A 92 -12.28 -9.33 -18.53
C VAL A 92 -13.35 -9.67 -17.50
N ALA A 93 -14.49 -10.22 -17.93
CA ALA A 93 -15.58 -10.57 -17.02
C ALA A 93 -15.14 -11.59 -15.96
N ALA A 94 -14.34 -12.59 -16.36
CA ALA A 94 -13.80 -13.59 -15.44
C ALA A 94 -12.82 -12.98 -14.42
N TRP A 95 -11.98 -12.04 -14.85
CA TRP A 95 -11.08 -11.32 -13.95
C TRP A 95 -11.84 -10.44 -12.96
N GLN A 96 -12.83 -9.67 -13.43
CA GLN A 96 -13.66 -8.81 -12.58
C GLN A 96 -14.46 -9.64 -11.56
N SER A 97 -15.05 -10.76 -11.98
CA SER A 97 -15.76 -11.69 -11.09
C SER A 97 -14.82 -12.27 -10.01
N ARG A 98 -13.60 -12.67 -10.40
CA ARG A 98 -12.61 -13.23 -9.46
C ARG A 98 -12.08 -12.20 -8.46
N THR A 99 -12.05 -10.94 -8.84
CA THR A 99 -11.42 -9.87 -8.05
C THR A 99 -12.42 -8.98 -7.31
N GLY A 100 -13.70 -9.00 -7.68
CA GLY A 100 -14.70 -8.02 -7.23
C GLY A 100 -14.40 -6.58 -7.69
N SER A 101 -13.44 -6.41 -8.62
CA SER A 101 -12.99 -5.10 -9.10
C SER A 101 -13.80 -4.67 -10.32
N SER A 102 -14.21 -3.40 -10.37
CA SER A 102 -14.82 -2.77 -11.54
C SER A 102 -13.80 -2.21 -12.54
N ARG A 103 -12.49 -2.35 -12.25
CA ARG A 103 -11.43 -1.87 -13.14
C ARG A 103 -11.38 -2.69 -14.43
N VAL A 104 -10.88 -2.07 -15.49
CA VAL A 104 -10.56 -2.76 -16.74
C VAL A 104 -9.14 -3.33 -16.64
N PRO A 105 -8.95 -4.66 -16.67
CA PRO A 105 -7.63 -5.28 -16.65
C PRO A 105 -6.94 -5.17 -18.02
N SER A 106 -5.63 -5.42 -18.04
CA SER A 106 -4.90 -5.67 -19.29
C SER A 106 -5.29 -7.04 -19.84
N VAL A 107 -5.35 -7.19 -21.16
CA VAL A 107 -5.73 -8.43 -21.84
C VAL A 107 -4.74 -8.74 -22.96
N SER A 108 -4.42 -10.00 -23.14
CA SER A 108 -3.68 -10.53 -24.29
C SER A 108 -4.37 -11.80 -24.78
N CYS A 109 -4.47 -11.95 -26.08
CA CYS A 109 -5.16 -13.06 -26.72
C CYS A 109 -4.21 -13.80 -27.67
N ASP A 110 -4.29 -15.13 -27.62
CA ASP A 110 -3.56 -16.06 -28.45
C ASP A 110 -4.56 -16.90 -29.26
N TYR A 111 -4.33 -17.01 -30.58
CA TYR A 111 -5.09 -17.91 -31.43
C TYR A 111 -4.54 -19.33 -31.26
N ILE A 112 -5.36 -20.23 -30.70
CA ILE A 112 -4.95 -21.61 -30.36
C ILE A 112 -5.41 -22.65 -31.39
N GLY A 113 -6.15 -22.24 -32.43
CA GLY A 113 -6.47 -23.07 -33.60
C GLY A 113 -7.38 -24.30 -33.38
N VAL A 114 -7.67 -24.67 -32.12
CA VAL A 114 -8.56 -25.78 -31.75
C VAL A 114 -9.66 -25.33 -30.78
N GLY A 115 -10.87 -25.87 -30.94
CA GLY A 115 -12.02 -25.53 -30.11
C GLY A 115 -12.49 -24.07 -30.30
N PRO A 116 -12.74 -23.28 -29.25
CA PRO A 116 -13.16 -21.88 -29.39
C PRO A 116 -12.13 -21.02 -30.17
N GLY A 117 -10.92 -21.49 -30.43
CA GLY A 117 -10.01 -20.84 -31.38
C GLY A 117 -9.22 -19.67 -30.78
N TRP A 118 -9.74 -18.97 -29.78
CA TRP A 118 -9.00 -17.93 -29.05
C TRP A 118 -8.92 -18.23 -27.55
N GLN A 119 -7.73 -18.07 -26.98
CA GLN A 119 -7.46 -18.04 -25.56
C GLN A 119 -7.01 -16.64 -25.17
N CYS A 120 -7.74 -15.98 -24.28
CA CYS A 120 -7.41 -14.64 -23.80
C CYS A 120 -7.11 -14.67 -22.31
N THR A 121 -6.05 -13.98 -21.90
CA THR A 121 -5.65 -13.83 -20.49
C THR A 121 -5.81 -12.38 -20.07
N ALA A 122 -6.58 -12.14 -19.01
CA ALA A 122 -6.73 -10.85 -18.36
C ALA A 122 -5.89 -10.79 -17.08
N TRP A 123 -5.23 -9.65 -16.83
CA TRP A 123 -4.48 -9.43 -15.59
C TRP A 123 -4.51 -7.98 -15.12
N GLY A 124 -4.39 -7.80 -13.80
CA GLY A 124 -4.40 -6.50 -13.17
C GLY A 124 -4.13 -6.61 -11.68
N ARG A 125 -3.80 -5.47 -11.06
CA ARG A 125 -3.61 -5.36 -9.61
C ARG A 125 -4.93 -5.05 -8.91
N ILE A 126 -5.16 -5.73 -7.78
CA ILE A 126 -6.25 -5.44 -6.84
C ILE A 126 -5.76 -4.63 -5.65
#